data_AF-A0A1G2RWM2-F1
#
_entry.id   AF-A0A1G2RWM2-F1
#
_cell.length_a   1.000
_cell.length_b   1.000
_cell.length_c   1.000
_cell.angle_alpha   90.00
_cell.angle_beta   90.00
_cell.angle_gamma   90.00
#
_symmetry.space_group_name_H-M   'P 1'
#
loop_
_entity.id
_entity.type
_entity.pdbx_description
1 polymer ?
#
loop_
_entity_poly.entity_id
_entity_poly.type
_entity_poly.pdbx_seq_one_letter_code
_entity_poly.pdbx_strand_id
1 'polypeptide(L)'
;MLWFLGVIDLIAAAILLSKGFGIKVPIAASILIPVGLFAKSFINITDIGSITDIAVALLIVLGIFLPIPWPILLIGAIFMIIKGIMSFIVL
;
A
#
# COMPACT_ATOMS: atom_id res chain seq x y z
N MET A 1 -16.33 -5.40 -6.93
CA MET A 1 -15.85 -4.73 -5.70
C MET A 1 -14.41 -5.15 -5.36
N LEU A 2 -14.09 -6.45 -5.34
CA LEU A 2 -12.74 -6.97 -5.03
C LEU A 2 -11.63 -6.48 -6.00
N TRP A 3 -11.92 -6.36 -7.30
CA TRP A 3 -10.98 -5.84 -8.31
C TRP A 3 -10.46 -4.44 -7.98
N PHE A 4 -11.36 -3.53 -7.58
CA PHE A 4 -11.00 -2.15 -7.24
C PHE A 4 -10.11 -2.10 -6.00
N LEU A 5 -10.38 -2.97 -5.02
CA LEU A 5 -9.55 -3.13 -3.83
C LEU A 5 -8.16 -3.68 -4.17
N GLY A 6 -8.04 -4.57 -5.15
CA GLY A 6 -6.75 -5.07 -5.64
C GLY A 6 -5.94 -4.00 -6.39
N VAL A 7 -6.61 -3.13 -7.16
CA VAL A 7 -5.94 -2.00 -7.83
C VAL A 7 -5.32 -1.04 -6.82
N ILE A 8 -6.01 -0.72 -5.72
CA ILE A 8 -5.47 0.14 -4.65
C ILE A 8 -4.17 -0.46 -4.08
N ASP A 9 -4.12 -1.79 -3.89
CA ASP A 9 -2.94 -2.46 -3.37
C ASP A 9 -1.76 -2.36 -4.34
N LEU A 10 -2.01 -2.58 -5.63
CA LEU A 10 -0.97 -2.46 -6.66
C LEU A 10 -0.43 -1.02 -6.78
N ILE A 11 -1.31 -0.02 -6.66
CA ILE A 11 -0.89 1.38 -6.65
C ILE A 11 -0.06 1.68 -5.39
N ALA A 12 -0.45 1.17 -4.22
CA ALA A 12 0.32 1.32 -2.99
C ALA A 12 1.71 0.69 -3.13
N ALA A 13 1.81 -0.50 -3.74
CA ALA A 13 3.09 -1.13 -4.04
C ALA A 13 3.97 -0.27 -4.94
N ALA A 14 3.39 0.30 -6.01
CA ALA A 14 4.11 1.17 -6.94
C ALA A 14 4.64 2.44 -6.22
N ILE A 15 3.87 3.00 -5.30
CA ILE A 15 4.31 4.15 -4.48
C ILE A 15 5.48 3.78 -3.57
N LEU A 16 5.40 2.63 -2.89
CA LEU A 16 6.49 2.14 -2.04
C LEU A 16 7.78 1.89 -2.82
N LEU A 17 7.68 1.25 -3.99
CA LEU A 17 8.83 1.05 -4.88
C LEU A 17 9.41 2.37 -5.36
N SER A 18 8.55 3.29 -5.83
CA SER A 18 8.98 4.61 -6.28
C SER A 18 9.74 5.36 -5.18
N LYS A 19 9.23 5.35 -3.94
CA LYS A 19 9.92 5.92 -2.77
C LYS A 19 11.24 5.20 -2.48
N GLY A 20 11.26 3.86 -2.56
CA GLY A 20 12.46 3.05 -2.33
C GLY A 20 13.59 3.34 -3.33
N PHE A 21 13.26 3.70 -4.57
CA PHE A 21 14.20 4.10 -5.61
C PHE A 21 14.48 5.62 -5.64
N GLY A 22 13.94 6.40 -4.70
CA GLY A 22 14.13 7.85 -4.65
C GLY A 22 13.38 8.63 -5.75
N ILE A 23 12.42 7.99 -6.40
CA ILE A 23 11.55 8.62 -7.41
C ILE A 23 10.52 9.49 -6.69
N LYS A 24 10.37 10.74 -7.16
CA LYS A 24 9.40 11.68 -6.60
C LYS A 24 7.97 11.21 -6.94
N VAL A 25 7.21 10.87 -5.91
CA VAL A 25 5.79 10.56 -6.02
C VAL A 25 4.97 11.82 -5.75
N PRO A 26 3.93 12.11 -6.57
CA PRO A 26 3.02 13.22 -6.29
C PRO A 26 2.42 13.13 -4.87
N ILE A 27 2.37 14.27 -4.18
CA ILE A 27 1.85 14.35 -2.79
C ILE A 27 0.39 13.86 -2.74
N ALA A 28 -0.42 14.21 -3.74
CA ALA A 28 -1.81 13.76 -3.82
C ALA A 28 -1.94 12.23 -3.77
N ALA A 29 -1.10 11.50 -4.51
CA ALA A 29 -1.09 10.04 -4.49
C ALA A 29 -0.59 9.49 -3.14
N SER A 30 0.39 10.15 -2.53
CA SER A 30 0.93 9.79 -1.21
C SER A 30 -0.07 10.04 -0.06
N ILE A 31 -1.19 10.73 -0.29
CA ILE A 31 -2.24 10.97 0.70
C ILE A 31 -3.49 10.15 0.36
N LEU A 32 -3.94 10.18 -0.90
CA LEU A 32 -5.17 9.50 -1.33
C LEU A 32 -5.09 7.99 -1.19
N ILE A 33 -3.93 7.39 -1.50
CA ILE A 33 -3.77 5.94 -1.44
C ILE A 33 -3.77 5.42 0.00
N PRO A 34 -3.04 6.02 0.96
CA PRO A 34 -3.19 5.68 2.38
C PRO A 34 -4.62 5.81 2.89
N VAL A 35 -5.36 6.86 2.51
CA VAL A 35 -6.78 7.01 2.89
C VAL A 35 -7.62 5.85 2.35
N GLY A 36 -7.38 5.44 1.10
CA GLY A 36 -8.03 4.27 0.51
C GLY A 36 -7.69 2.95 1.24
N LEU A 37 -6.43 2.76 1.62
CA LEU A 37 -5.99 1.61 2.41
C LEU A 37 -6.61 1.59 3.81
N PHE A 38 -6.70 2.74 4.48
CA PHE A 38 -7.40 2.84 5.75
C PHE A 38 -8.87 2.50 5.61
N ALA A 39 -9.57 3.10 4.64
CA ALA A 39 -10.98 2.79 4.38
C ALA A 39 -11.19 1.28 4.12
N LYS A 40 -10.30 0.67 3.34
CA LYS A 40 -10.28 -0.78 3.09
C LYS A 40 -10.04 -1.60 4.36
N SER A 41 -9.09 -1.21 5.19
CA SER A 41 -8.78 -1.90 6.45
C SER A 41 -9.95 -1.89 7.44
N PHE A 42 -10.75 -0.82 7.44
CA PHE A 42 -11.94 -0.71 8.30
C PHE A 42 -13.13 -1.54 7.81
N ILE A 43 -13.16 -1.89 6.52
CA ILE A 43 -14.21 -2.77 5.98
C ILE A 43 -13.96 -4.23 6.41
N ASN A 44 -12.70 -4.65 6.57
CA ASN A 44 -12.30 -6.04 6.88
C ASN A 44 -11.39 -6.14 8.12
N ILE A 45 -11.81 -5.60 9.26
CA ILE A 45 -10.99 -5.43 10.48
C ILE A 45 -10.41 -6.75 11.03
N THR A 46 -11.04 -7.90 10.77
CA THR A 46 -10.64 -9.20 11.36
C THR A 46 -9.59 -9.97 10.56
N ASP A 47 -9.19 -9.48 9.39
CA ASP A 47 -8.28 -10.19 8.49
C ASP A 47 -6.82 -9.72 8.66
N ILE A 48 -5.85 -10.64 8.54
CA ILE A 48 -4.41 -10.33 8.50
C ILE A 48 -4.12 -9.31 7.39
N GLY A 49 -4.93 -9.31 6.32
CA GLY A 49 -4.90 -8.29 5.27
C GLY A 49 -5.13 -6.87 5.78
N SER A 50 -5.92 -6.65 6.84
CA SER A 50 -6.18 -5.31 7.38
C SER A 50 -4.94 -4.70 8.06
N ILE A 51 -4.17 -5.54 8.77
CA ILE A 51 -2.93 -5.11 9.42
C ILE A 51 -1.90 -4.68 8.37
N THR A 52 -1.78 -5.41 7.26
CA THR A 52 -0.85 -5.06 6.19
C THR A 52 -1.24 -3.76 5.48
N ASP A 53 -2.55 -3.52 5.27
CA ASP A 53 -3.04 -2.25 4.70
C ASP A 53 -2.69 -1.06 5.59
N ILE A 54 -2.93 -1.17 6.90
CA ILE A 54 -2.62 -0.14 7.89
C ILE A 54 -1.10 0.12 7.95
N ALA A 55 -0.30 -0.94 8.01
CA ALA A 55 1.15 -0.83 8.08
C ALA A 55 1.71 -0.13 6.83
N VAL A 56 1.21 -0.49 5.64
CA VAL A 56 1.66 0.13 4.38
C VAL A 56 1.16 1.56 4.25
N ALA A 57 -0.07 1.86 4.65
CA ALA A 57 -0.58 3.22 4.70
C ALA A 57 0.31 4.11 5.59
N LEU A 58 0.70 3.60 6.77
CA LEU A 58 1.63 4.28 7.66
C LEU A 58 3.02 4.46 7.03
N LEU A 59 3.58 3.43 6.39
CA LEU A 59 4.87 3.54 5.70
C LEU A 59 4.84 4.60 4.60
N ILE A 60 3.77 4.70 3.83
CA ILE A 60 3.64 5.71 2.76
C ILE A 60 3.58 7.11 3.38
N VAL A 61 2.79 7.31 4.43
CA VAL A 61 2.63 8.62 5.11
C VAL A 61 3.92 9.02 5.83
N LEU A 62 4.52 8.13 6.62
CA LEU A 62 5.80 8.38 7.28
C LEU A 62 6.90 8.67 6.26
N GLY A 63 6.88 7.98 5.12
CA GLY A 63 7.80 8.21 4.01
C GLY A 63 7.63 9.57 3.31
N ILE A 64 6.67 10.40 3.70
CA ILE A 64 6.60 11.82 3.29
C ILE A 64 7.55 12.67 4.15
N PHE A 65 7.66 12.34 5.44
CA PHE A 65 8.38 13.15 6.43
C PHE A 65 9.75 12.59 6.78
N LEU A 66 9.94 11.28 6.65
CA LEU A 66 11.13 10.56 7.10
C LEU A 66 11.71 9.70 5.97
N PRO A 67 13.04 9.63 5.81
CA PRO A 67 13.67 8.69 4.90
C PRO A 67 13.57 7.28 5.50
N ILE A 68 12.68 6.47 4.96
CA ILE A 68 12.51 5.07 5.37
C ILE A 68 13.56 4.21 4.63
N PRO A 69 14.26 3.28 5.33
CA PRO A 69 15.16 2.34 4.69
C PRO A 69 14.50 1.58 3.54
N TRP A 70 15.17 1.53 2.38
CA TRP A 70 14.66 0.86 1.18
C TRP A 70 14.23 -0.61 1.41
N PRO A 71 14.86 -1.43 2.28
CA PRO A 71 14.43 -2.81 2.46
C PRO A 71 13.03 -2.91 3.08
N ILE A 72 12.67 -1.96 3.97
CA ILE A 72 11.36 -1.92 4.62
C ILE A 72 10.28 -1.59 3.59
N LEU A 73 10.56 -0.62 2.72
CA LEU A 73 9.66 -0.24 1.63
C LEU A 73 9.48 -1.37 0.62
N LEU A 74 10.56 -2.11 0.30
CA LEU A 74 10.51 -3.26 -0.60
C LEU A 74 9.66 -4.39 -0.02
N ILE A 75 9.83 -4.72 1.26
CA ILE A 75 9.03 -5.75 1.92
C ILE A 75 7.54 -5.36 1.87
N GLY A 76 7.22 -4.11 2.22
CA GLY A 76 5.85 -3.60 2.12
C GLY A 76 5.30 -3.72 0.69
N ALA A 77 6.09 -3.36 -0.33
CA ALA A 77 5.68 -3.44 -1.73
C ALA A 77 5.39 -4.88 -2.16
N ILE A 78 6.23 -5.85 -1.77
CA ILE A 78 6.02 -7.27 -2.09
C ILE A 78 4.69 -7.76 -1.50
N PHE A 79 4.41 -7.45 -0.23
CA PHE A 79 3.14 -7.84 0.39
C PHE A 79 1.93 -7.26 -0.35
N MET A 80 2.00 -5.98 -0.75
CA MET A 80 0.92 -5.35 -1.50
C MET A 80 0.76 -5.92 -2.91
N ILE A 81 1.86 -6.29 -3.59
CA ILE A 81 1.79 -6.95 -4.91
C ILE A 81 1.08 -8.30 -4.78
N ILE A 82 1.51 -9.13 -3.83
CA ILE A 82 0.91 -10.45 -3.60
C ILE A 82 -0.58 -10.30 -3.31
N LYS A 83 -0.94 -9.40 -2.39
CA LYS A 83 -2.33 -9.16 -2.00
C LYS A 83 -3.18 -8.60 -3.14
N GLY A 84 -2.62 -7.67 -3.91
CA GLY A 84 -3.25 -7.11 -5.10
C GLY A 84 -3.55 -8.19 -6.12
N ILE A 85 -2.56 -9.01 -6.47
CA ILE A 85 -2.69 -10.14 -7.41
C ILE A 85 -3.73 -11.15 -6.90
N MET A 86 -3.68 -11.54 -5.62
CA MET A 86 -4.66 -12.46 -5.03
C MET A 86 -6.10 -11.96 -5.16
N SER A 87 -6.33 -10.64 -5.08
CA SER A 87 -7.65 -10.04 -5.24
C SER A 87 -8.23 -10.21 -6.66
N PHE A 88 -7.38 -10.55 -7.65
CA PHE A 88 -7.79 -10.87 -9.02
C PHE A 88 -7.91 -12.38 -9.28
N ILE A 89 -7.11 -13.21 -8.59
CA ILE A 89 -7.06 -14.68 -8.79
C ILE A 89 -8.18 -15.40 -8.02
N VAL A 90 -8.63 -14.88 -6.88
CA VAL A 90 -9.69 -15.52 -6.05
C VAL A 90 -11.10 -15.31 -6.66
N LEU A 91 -11.18 -14.95 -7.94
CA LEU A 91 -12.40 -14.93 -8.76
C LEU A 91 -12.43 -16.13 -9.70
#